data_AF-A0A7L2KNJ4-F1
#
_entry.id   AF-A0A7L2KNJ4-F1
#
_cell.length_a   1.000
_cell.length_b   1.000
_cell.length_c   1.000
_cell.angle_alpha   90.00
_cell.angle_beta   90.00
_cell.angle_gamma   90.00
#
_symmetry.space_group_name_H-M   'P 1'
#
loop_
_entity.id
_entity.type
_entity.pdbx_description
1 polymer ?
#
loop_
_entity_poly.entity_id
_entity_poly.type
_entity_poly.pdbx_seq_one_letter_code
_entity_poly.pdbx_strand_id
1 'polypeptide(L)'
;AASCDCQREHSKWDKLFIMLENSQMKENMMLQALDELPRLELQTLKAELNQLATTLAGTLATVTSHVVSQVEQVLVRSREQAEEARRLQELEQGKVLEHVLQLSHNVSARLGWLESAWHGRDELQAQDTALQQDKLGCETAILFPMRSRKIFGSVHPTSGMTLSSFTACIWLKVTEALDKTIVFSYGTKFNPYELQLYLSRDSAVLAVGGAQHKLAARNVVIPGKWLHLCGTWSSENGSASLWAQGQLAGSASGVAGAHTIPDGGILQLGQEKNGCCVGGGFDEALAFSGKLTGFNLWDRVLSPAEVTAQSTGDSCGTRGNVVGWGVTEVLPYGGAQYVS
;
A
#
# COMPACT_ATOMS: atom_id res chain seq x y z
N ALA A 1 10.06 -161.23 -52.14
CA ALA A 1 8.80 -160.53 -52.50
C ALA A 1 8.97 -159.06 -52.16
N ALA A 2 8.60 -158.20 -53.10
CA ALA A 2 8.88 -156.77 -53.13
C ALA A 2 7.85 -155.91 -52.35
N SER A 3 8.25 -154.67 -52.06
CA SER A 3 7.42 -153.43 -52.00
C SER A 3 6.45 -153.29 -50.80
N CYS A 4 6.22 -152.14 -50.16
CA CYS A 4 6.54 -150.73 -50.47
C CYS A 4 6.53 -149.86 -49.20
N ASP A 5 7.38 -148.83 -49.25
CA ASP A 5 7.57 -147.70 -48.34
C ASP A 5 6.62 -146.53 -48.70
N CYS A 6 6.24 -145.70 -47.73
CA CYS A 6 5.34 -144.53 -47.91
C CYS A 6 5.75 -143.37 -46.98
N GLN A 7 6.86 -142.69 -47.28
CA GLN A 7 7.03 -141.27 -46.93
C GLN A 7 6.17 -140.41 -47.88
N ARG A 8 5.11 -139.79 -47.35
CA ARG A 8 4.30 -138.79 -48.07
C ARG A 8 5.12 -137.51 -48.19
N GLU A 9 5.87 -137.40 -49.29
CA GLU A 9 6.38 -136.13 -49.77
C GLU A 9 5.21 -135.16 -49.97
N HIS A 10 5.30 -133.98 -49.36
CA HIS A 10 4.42 -132.86 -49.67
C HIS A 10 4.38 -132.65 -51.18
N SER A 11 3.18 -132.69 -51.75
CA SER A 11 3.01 -132.54 -53.18
C SER A 11 3.53 -131.17 -53.62
N LYS A 12 3.91 -131.04 -54.89
CA LYS A 12 4.35 -129.75 -55.47
C LYS A 12 3.38 -128.61 -55.12
N TRP A 13 2.08 -128.93 -55.00
CA TRP A 13 1.03 -128.02 -54.63
C TRP A 13 1.08 -127.59 -53.16
N ASP A 14 1.37 -128.49 -52.22
CA ASP A 14 1.49 -128.15 -50.79
C ASP A 14 2.65 -127.18 -50.52
N LYS A 15 3.78 -127.37 -51.20
CA LYS A 15 4.92 -126.43 -51.12
C LYS A 15 4.57 -125.05 -51.70
N LEU A 16 3.79 -125.03 -52.79
CA LEU A 16 3.29 -123.81 -53.41
C LEU A 16 2.32 -123.06 -52.49
N PHE A 17 1.41 -123.77 -51.82
CA PHE A 17 0.48 -123.18 -50.85
C PHE A 17 1.23 -122.60 -49.64
N ILE A 18 2.19 -123.34 -49.06
CA ILE A 18 3.01 -122.86 -47.94
C ILE A 18 3.86 -121.64 -48.35
N MET A 19 4.38 -121.60 -49.58
CA MET A 19 5.10 -120.43 -50.10
C MET A 19 4.17 -119.23 -50.31
N LEU A 20 2.95 -119.45 -50.82
CA LEU A 20 1.97 -118.39 -51.04
C LEU A 20 1.52 -117.78 -49.70
N GLU A 21 1.25 -118.61 -48.71
CA GLU A 21 0.84 -118.19 -47.36
C GLU A 21 1.97 -117.45 -46.65
N ASN A 22 3.23 -117.92 -46.77
CA ASN A 22 4.38 -117.18 -46.26
C ASN A 22 4.60 -115.83 -46.99
N SER A 23 4.30 -115.77 -48.29
CA SER A 23 4.38 -114.52 -49.06
C SER A 23 3.32 -113.53 -48.61
N GLN A 24 2.06 -113.97 -48.47
CA GLN A 24 0.97 -113.14 -47.96
C GLN A 24 1.19 -112.70 -46.52
N MET A 25 1.72 -113.57 -45.66
CA MET A 25 2.06 -113.23 -44.28
C MET A 25 3.16 -112.15 -44.22
N LYS A 26 4.18 -112.24 -45.09
CA LYS A 26 5.24 -111.21 -45.20
C LYS A 26 4.70 -109.89 -45.74
N GLU A 27 3.84 -109.94 -46.75
CA GLU A 27 3.21 -108.74 -47.32
C GLU A 27 2.33 -108.03 -46.27
N ASN A 28 1.51 -108.78 -45.54
CA ASN A 28 0.69 -108.23 -44.46
C ASN A 28 1.55 -107.68 -43.30
N MET A 29 2.63 -108.36 -42.91
CA MET A 29 3.57 -107.82 -41.93
C MET A 29 4.26 -106.54 -42.41
N MET A 30 4.59 -106.45 -43.70
CA MET A 30 5.23 -105.26 -44.28
C MET A 30 4.25 -104.08 -44.38
N LEU A 31 3.00 -104.34 -44.76
CA LEU A 31 1.93 -103.33 -44.75
C LEU A 31 1.64 -102.83 -43.33
N GLN A 32 1.65 -103.72 -42.34
CA GLN A 32 1.47 -103.36 -40.94
C GLN A 32 2.66 -102.56 -40.40
N ALA A 33 3.89 -102.89 -40.81
CA ALA A 33 5.08 -102.11 -40.46
C ALA A 33 5.09 -100.72 -41.13
N LEU A 34 4.63 -100.62 -42.37
CA LEU A 34 4.51 -99.36 -43.12
C LEU A 34 3.45 -98.42 -42.55
N ASP A 35 2.40 -98.93 -41.88
CA ASP A 35 1.38 -98.11 -41.21
C ASP A 35 1.79 -97.74 -39.78
N GLU A 36 2.38 -98.68 -39.03
CA GLU A 36 2.73 -98.47 -37.62
C GLU A 36 3.93 -97.53 -37.42
N LEU A 37 4.96 -97.60 -38.29
CA LEU A 37 6.15 -96.74 -38.18
C LEU A 37 5.83 -95.22 -38.25
N PRO A 38 5.18 -94.70 -39.31
CA PRO A 38 4.84 -93.28 -39.38
C PRO A 38 3.81 -92.88 -38.32
N ARG A 39 2.94 -93.81 -37.88
CA ARG A 39 1.97 -93.56 -36.82
C ARG A 39 2.65 -93.36 -35.46
N LEU A 40 3.67 -94.15 -35.14
CA LEU A 40 4.49 -94.00 -33.93
C LEU A 40 5.30 -92.70 -33.95
N GLU A 41 5.92 -92.36 -35.09
CA GLU A 41 6.66 -91.09 -35.24
C GLU A 41 5.73 -89.87 -35.12
N LEU A 42 4.55 -89.91 -35.75
CA LEU A 42 3.56 -88.83 -35.65
C LEU A 42 3.02 -88.67 -34.23
N GLN A 43 2.80 -89.77 -33.50
CA GLN A 43 2.39 -89.73 -32.10
C GLN A 43 3.48 -89.14 -31.20
N THR A 44 4.74 -89.49 -31.46
CA THR A 44 5.90 -88.96 -30.74
C THR A 44 6.05 -87.46 -31.00
N LEU A 45 5.97 -87.03 -32.25
CA LEU A 45 6.07 -85.63 -32.64
C LEU A 45 4.90 -84.79 -32.09
N LYS A 46 3.69 -85.37 -32.03
CA LYS A 46 2.53 -84.75 -31.37
C LYS A 46 2.74 -84.61 -29.87
N ALA A 47 3.35 -85.60 -29.21
CA ALA A 47 3.68 -85.53 -27.79
C ALA A 47 4.73 -84.44 -27.51
N GLU A 48 5.79 -84.35 -28.33
CA GLU A 48 6.81 -83.31 -28.23
C GLU A 48 6.22 -81.91 -28.47
N LEU A 49 5.38 -81.73 -29.49
CA LEU A 49 4.71 -80.45 -29.75
C LEU A 49 3.79 -80.04 -28.59
N ASN A 50 3.06 -80.99 -28.02
CA ASN A 50 2.23 -80.74 -26.83
C ASN A 50 3.09 -80.37 -25.61
N GLN A 51 4.23 -81.03 -25.41
CA GLN A 51 5.15 -80.72 -24.32
C GLN A 51 5.81 -79.35 -24.49
N LEU A 52 6.15 -78.96 -25.72
CA LEU A 52 6.68 -77.64 -26.02
C LEU A 52 5.61 -76.56 -25.79
N ALA A 53 4.37 -76.81 -26.23
CA ALA A 53 3.24 -75.92 -26.01
C ALA A 53 2.93 -75.71 -24.52
N THR A 54 2.95 -76.77 -23.70
CA THR A 54 2.74 -76.65 -22.24
C THR A 54 3.90 -75.90 -21.57
N THR A 55 5.14 -76.13 -22.01
CA THR A 55 6.32 -75.42 -21.50
C THR A 55 6.26 -73.94 -21.82
N LEU A 56 5.91 -73.57 -23.06
CA LEU A 56 5.72 -72.18 -23.49
C LEU A 56 4.56 -71.50 -22.74
N ALA A 57 3.44 -72.19 -22.53
CA ALA A 57 2.32 -71.66 -21.76
C ALA A 57 2.73 -71.39 -20.29
N GLY A 58 3.51 -72.29 -19.69
CA GLY A 58 4.03 -72.13 -18.32
C GLY A 58 5.03 -70.98 -18.18
N THR A 59 5.95 -70.82 -19.13
CA THR A 59 6.90 -69.69 -19.12
C THR A 59 6.21 -68.35 -19.36
N LEU A 60 5.22 -68.29 -20.27
CA LEU A 60 4.42 -67.09 -20.48
C LEU A 60 3.58 -66.74 -19.24
N ALA A 61 2.97 -67.72 -18.57
CA ALA A 61 2.23 -67.51 -17.32
C ALA A 61 3.13 -66.99 -16.19
N THR A 62 4.34 -67.52 -16.06
CA THR A 62 5.29 -67.05 -15.03
C THR A 62 5.82 -65.65 -15.34
N VAL A 63 6.19 -65.37 -16.60
CA VAL A 63 6.64 -64.03 -17.00
C VAL A 63 5.54 -62.99 -16.81
N THR A 64 4.30 -63.29 -17.21
CA THR A 64 3.17 -62.38 -17.00
C THR A 64 2.91 -62.14 -15.53
N SER A 65 2.91 -63.17 -14.68
CA SER A 65 2.77 -62.99 -13.22
C SER A 65 3.88 -62.13 -12.62
N HIS A 66 5.13 -62.29 -13.08
CA HIS A 66 6.26 -61.52 -12.61
C HIS A 66 6.14 -60.05 -13.00
N VAL A 67 5.81 -59.77 -14.27
CA VAL A 67 5.60 -58.40 -14.77
C VAL A 67 4.43 -57.74 -14.03
N VAL A 68 3.31 -58.45 -13.83
CA VAL A 68 2.16 -57.92 -13.07
C VAL A 68 2.58 -57.57 -11.64
N SER A 69 3.30 -58.45 -10.95
CA SER A 69 3.77 -58.18 -9.59
C SER A 69 4.74 -56.99 -9.50
N GLN A 70 5.63 -56.82 -10.48
CA GLN A 70 6.53 -55.66 -10.54
C GLN A 70 5.76 -54.37 -10.76
N VAL A 71 4.79 -54.37 -11.67
CA VAL A 71 3.95 -53.20 -11.96
C VAL A 71 3.10 -52.84 -10.73
N GLU A 72 2.51 -53.83 -10.04
CA GLU A 72 1.79 -53.61 -8.80
C GLU A 72 2.68 -53.00 -7.71
N GLN A 73 3.92 -53.51 -7.54
CA GLN A 73 4.88 -52.94 -6.59
C GLN A 73 5.23 -51.48 -6.90
N VAL A 74 5.46 -51.16 -8.18
CA VAL A 74 5.76 -49.78 -8.60
C VAL A 74 4.55 -48.86 -8.39
N LEU A 75 3.35 -49.33 -8.70
CA LEU A 75 2.11 -48.59 -8.45
C LEU A 75 1.91 -48.28 -6.97
N VAL A 76 2.08 -49.27 -6.09
CA VAL A 76 1.98 -49.07 -4.62
C VAL A 76 3.01 -48.05 -4.15
N ARG A 77 4.28 -48.19 -4.58
CA ARG A 77 5.35 -47.26 -4.17
C ARG A 77 5.10 -45.83 -4.67
N SER A 78 4.61 -45.68 -5.90
CA SER A 78 4.28 -44.36 -6.46
C SER A 78 3.12 -43.70 -5.72
N ARG A 79 2.13 -44.49 -5.30
CA ARG A 79 0.98 -44.02 -4.52
C ARG A 79 1.41 -43.53 -3.15
N GLU A 80 2.25 -44.29 -2.44
CA GLU A 80 2.77 -43.88 -1.13
C GLU A 80 3.57 -42.58 -1.21
N GLN A 81 4.41 -42.42 -2.24
CA GLN A 81 5.16 -41.18 -2.48
C GLN A 81 4.25 -39.98 -2.79
N ALA A 82 3.19 -40.20 -3.57
CA ALA A 82 2.21 -39.15 -3.88
C ALA A 82 1.39 -38.75 -2.63
N GLU A 83 1.01 -39.72 -1.80
CA GLU A 83 0.32 -39.45 -0.52
C GLU A 83 1.22 -38.68 0.46
N GLU A 84 2.51 -39.00 0.54
CA GLU A 84 3.46 -38.27 1.40
C GLU A 84 3.74 -36.86 0.89
N ALA A 85 3.94 -36.68 -0.42
CA ALA A 85 4.10 -35.35 -1.03
C ALA A 85 2.86 -34.47 -0.80
N ARG A 86 1.66 -35.05 -0.88
CA ARG A 86 0.40 -34.36 -0.58
C ARG A 86 0.32 -33.93 0.89
N ARG A 87 0.73 -34.78 1.84
CA ARG A 87 0.76 -34.44 3.27
C ARG A 87 1.74 -33.30 3.57
N LEU A 88 2.93 -33.32 2.96
CA LEU A 88 3.91 -32.24 3.10
C LEU A 88 3.39 -30.92 2.54
N GLN A 89 2.71 -30.96 1.39
CA GLN A 89 2.10 -29.76 0.79
C GLN A 89 0.94 -29.21 1.65
N GLU A 90 0.10 -30.07 2.24
CA GLU A 90 -0.95 -29.65 3.17
C GLU A 90 -0.37 -29.04 4.45
N LEU A 91 0.75 -29.57 4.95
CA LEU A 91 1.46 -29.00 6.12
C LEU A 91 2.09 -27.63 5.80
N GLU A 92 2.71 -27.47 4.64
CA GLU A 92 3.26 -26.18 4.20
C GLU A 92 2.16 -25.15 3.97
N GLN A 93 1.04 -25.53 3.34
CA GLN A 93 -0.12 -24.65 3.18
C GLN A 93 -0.71 -24.24 4.54
N GLY A 94 -0.77 -25.16 5.51
CA GLY A 94 -1.18 -24.85 6.88
C GLY A 94 -0.29 -23.81 7.54
N LYS A 95 1.04 -23.93 7.39
CA LYS A 95 2.02 -22.95 7.93
C LYS A 95 1.93 -21.58 7.25
N VAL A 96 1.66 -21.53 5.96
CA VAL A 96 1.44 -20.27 5.22
C VAL A 96 0.16 -19.61 5.68
N LEU A 97 -0.93 -20.37 5.82
CA LEU A 97 -2.21 -19.87 6.31
C LEU A 97 -2.09 -19.31 7.73
N GLU A 98 -1.35 -19.98 8.61
CA GLU A 98 -1.10 -19.52 9.98
C GLU A 98 -0.33 -18.18 10.02
N HIS A 99 0.71 -18.03 9.19
CA HIS A 99 1.42 -16.75 9.05
C HIS A 99 0.52 -15.63 8.52
N VAL A 100 -0.32 -15.93 7.52
CA VAL A 100 -1.27 -14.95 6.96
C VAL A 100 -2.28 -14.52 8.01
N LEU A 101 -2.79 -15.45 8.83
CA LEU A 101 -3.71 -15.15 9.92
C LEU A 101 -3.04 -14.27 11.00
N GLN A 102 -1.79 -14.56 11.38
CA GLN A 102 -1.04 -13.73 12.33
C GLN A 102 -0.77 -12.32 11.80
N LEU A 103 -0.38 -12.20 10.53
CA LEU A 103 -0.19 -10.91 9.85
C LEU A 103 -1.50 -10.13 9.80
N SER A 104 -2.60 -10.78 9.43
CA SER A 104 -3.94 -10.19 9.41
C SER A 104 -4.36 -9.69 10.80
N HIS A 105 -4.11 -10.48 11.85
CA HIS A 105 -4.44 -10.09 13.22
C HIS A 105 -3.59 -8.88 13.68
N ASN A 106 -2.30 -8.84 13.35
CA ASN A 106 -1.42 -7.72 13.65
C ASN A 106 -1.85 -6.44 12.92
N VAL A 107 -2.18 -6.54 11.63
CA VAL A 107 -2.70 -5.42 10.84
C VAL A 107 -4.03 -4.93 11.39
N SER A 108 -4.94 -5.84 11.75
CA SER A 108 -6.25 -5.50 12.33
C SER A 108 -6.10 -4.81 13.70
N ALA A 109 -5.18 -5.29 14.55
CA ALA A 109 -4.90 -4.67 15.84
C ALA A 109 -4.30 -3.26 15.69
N ARG A 110 -3.39 -3.07 14.73
CA ARG A 110 -2.82 -1.75 14.40
C ARG A 110 -3.86 -0.80 13.84
N LEU A 111 -4.75 -1.29 12.97
CA LEU A 111 -5.87 -0.51 12.43
C LEU A 111 -6.84 -0.11 13.55
N GLY A 112 -7.22 -1.04 14.43
CA GLY A 112 -8.08 -0.74 15.58
C GLY A 112 -7.45 0.26 16.56
N TRP A 113 -6.13 0.17 16.78
CA TRP A 113 -5.41 1.16 17.58
C TRP A 113 -5.39 2.54 16.91
N LEU A 114 -5.15 2.60 15.59
CA LEU A 114 -5.23 3.85 14.83
C LEU A 114 -6.65 4.42 14.88
N GLU A 115 -7.68 3.64 14.60
CA GLU A 115 -9.09 4.06 14.66
C GLU A 115 -9.47 4.59 16.04
N SER A 116 -9.05 3.91 17.11
CA SER A 116 -9.25 4.38 18.49
C SER A 116 -8.49 5.69 18.77
N ALA A 117 -7.27 5.84 18.24
CA ALA A 117 -6.47 7.06 18.33
C ALA A 117 -6.95 8.18 17.39
N TRP A 118 -7.84 7.90 16.44
CA TRP A 118 -8.54 8.86 15.60
C TRP A 118 -9.87 9.28 16.25
N HIS A 119 -10.71 8.33 16.70
CA HIS A 119 -11.96 8.63 17.41
C HIS A 119 -11.73 9.31 18.76
N GLY A 120 -10.74 8.88 19.55
CA GLY A 120 -10.36 9.58 20.78
C GLY A 120 -9.83 11.01 20.52
N ARG A 121 -9.33 11.29 19.31
CA ARG A 121 -8.91 12.63 18.88
C ARG A 121 -10.11 13.46 18.40
N ASP A 122 -11.11 12.84 17.82
CA ASP A 122 -12.33 13.49 17.32
C ASP A 122 -13.30 13.83 18.48
N GLU A 123 -13.43 12.97 19.49
CA GLU A 123 -14.21 13.25 20.71
C GLU A 123 -13.54 14.32 21.59
N LEU A 124 -12.21 14.27 21.76
CA LEU A 124 -11.47 15.34 22.42
C LEU A 124 -11.50 16.64 21.59
N GLN A 125 -11.43 16.59 20.25
CA GLN A 125 -11.56 17.78 19.40
C GLN A 125 -12.98 18.35 19.35
N ALA A 126 -14.04 17.54 19.41
CA ALA A 126 -15.42 18.01 19.40
C ALA A 126 -15.78 18.71 20.72
N GLN A 127 -15.27 18.20 21.84
CA GLN A 127 -15.43 18.84 23.14
C GLN A 127 -14.54 20.09 23.28
N ASP A 128 -13.32 20.08 22.72
CA ASP A 128 -12.43 21.25 22.65
C ASP A 128 -12.97 22.33 21.68
N THR A 129 -13.57 21.96 20.54
CA THR A 129 -14.21 22.93 19.61
C THR A 129 -15.48 23.55 20.19
N ALA A 130 -16.30 22.81 20.93
CA ALA A 130 -17.45 23.37 21.62
C ALA A 130 -17.04 24.36 22.74
N LEU A 131 -15.93 24.08 23.43
CA LEU A 131 -15.32 24.98 24.43
C LEU A 131 -14.51 26.13 23.81
N GLN A 132 -13.98 26.00 22.59
CA GLN A 132 -13.28 27.06 21.84
C GLN A 132 -14.24 28.04 21.18
N GLN A 133 -15.44 27.59 20.80
CA GLN A 133 -16.44 28.47 20.18
C GLN A 133 -16.99 29.52 21.16
N ASP A 134 -16.84 29.27 22.47
CA ASP A 134 -17.23 30.18 23.57
C ASP A 134 -16.02 30.91 24.21
N LYS A 135 -14.78 30.65 23.73
CA LYS A 135 -13.52 31.19 24.28
C LYS A 135 -12.62 31.88 23.25
N LEU A 136 -13.17 32.34 22.12
CA LEU A 136 -12.49 33.37 21.31
C LEU A 136 -12.78 34.72 21.98
N GLY A 137 -11.99 35.10 22.99
CA GLY A 137 -12.25 36.22 23.91
C GLY A 137 -12.33 37.63 23.32
N CYS A 138 -12.44 37.76 21.99
CA CYS A 138 -12.60 39.01 21.28
C CYS A 138 -13.91 38.87 20.52
N GLU A 139 -14.98 39.49 21.03
CA GLU A 139 -16.38 39.43 20.54
C GLU A 139 -16.56 39.81 19.06
N THR A 140 -15.49 40.04 18.31
CA THR A 140 -15.54 40.50 16.93
C THR A 140 -14.42 39.87 16.09
N ALA A 141 -14.78 39.33 14.93
CA ALA A 141 -13.91 38.88 13.87
C ALA A 141 -14.19 39.67 12.58
N ILE A 142 -13.27 39.66 11.62
CA ILE A 142 -13.53 40.14 10.26
C ILE A 142 -13.81 38.94 9.37
N LEU A 143 -14.96 38.95 8.71
CA LEU A 143 -15.37 37.98 7.71
C LEU A 143 -14.95 38.43 6.32
N PHE A 144 -14.31 37.52 5.59
CA PHE A 144 -13.97 37.61 4.17
C PHE A 144 -14.84 36.57 3.44
N PRO A 145 -16.02 36.96 2.91
CA PRO A 145 -17.05 36.02 2.51
C PRO A 145 -16.65 35.14 1.32
N MET A 146 -15.74 35.61 0.47
CA MET A 146 -15.23 34.89 -0.70
C MET A 146 -13.86 35.44 -1.09
N ARG A 147 -13.13 34.68 -1.91
CA ARG A 147 -11.90 35.17 -2.55
C ARG A 147 -12.30 36.23 -3.57
N SER A 148 -11.75 37.44 -3.46
CA SER A 148 -12.06 38.53 -4.38
C SER A 148 -10.97 39.59 -4.37
N ARG A 149 -10.63 40.15 -5.53
CA ARG A 149 -9.68 41.26 -5.67
C ARG A 149 -10.16 42.58 -5.05
N LYS A 150 -11.39 42.64 -4.53
CA LYS A 150 -11.96 43.84 -3.91
C LYS A 150 -12.02 43.74 -2.39
N ILE A 151 -11.94 42.54 -1.83
CA ILE A 151 -12.12 42.27 -0.41
C ILE A 151 -10.76 42.27 0.26
N PHE A 152 -10.56 43.18 1.23
CA PHE A 152 -9.35 43.26 2.04
C PHE A 152 -9.62 44.05 3.33
N GLY A 153 -8.72 43.93 4.30
CA GLY A 153 -8.67 44.83 5.46
C GLY A 153 -7.43 45.73 5.38
N SER A 154 -7.57 47.04 5.55
CA SER A 154 -6.43 47.95 5.71
C SER A 154 -6.16 48.15 7.19
N VAL A 155 -4.93 47.93 7.64
CA VAL A 155 -4.54 48.12 9.04
C VAL A 155 -3.73 49.41 9.14
N HIS A 156 -4.05 50.27 10.11
CA HIS A 156 -3.28 51.49 10.40
C HIS A 156 -2.55 51.33 11.74
N PRO A 157 -1.29 50.87 11.75
CA PRO A 157 -0.51 50.71 12.97
C PRO A 157 -0.50 51.98 13.83
N THR A 158 -0.53 51.81 15.16
CA THR A 158 -0.50 52.92 16.11
C THR A 158 0.90 53.48 16.33
N SER A 159 1.91 52.70 15.96
CA SER A 159 3.34 53.00 16.07
C SER A 159 4.01 52.80 14.71
N GLY A 160 5.18 53.40 14.49
CA GLY A 160 5.93 53.25 13.23
C GLY A 160 6.36 51.80 12.96
N MET A 161 6.41 51.42 11.68
CA MET A 161 6.76 50.07 11.21
C MET A 161 8.27 49.87 10.96
N THR A 162 9.13 50.65 11.62
CA THR A 162 10.59 50.40 11.58
C THR A 162 10.94 49.29 12.57
N LEU A 163 11.09 48.06 12.10
CA LEU A 163 11.25 46.88 12.96
C LEU A 163 12.58 46.15 12.70
N SER A 164 13.39 45.99 13.73
CA SER A 164 14.56 45.09 13.76
C SER A 164 14.22 43.71 14.32
N SER A 165 13.07 43.58 14.98
CA SER A 165 12.49 42.32 15.41
C SER A 165 10.97 42.47 15.51
N PHE A 166 10.23 41.37 15.45
CA PHE A 166 8.79 41.41 15.65
C PHE A 166 8.22 40.09 16.16
N THR A 167 6.99 40.17 16.67
CA THR A 167 6.08 39.04 16.82
C THR A 167 4.74 39.42 16.23
N ALA A 168 4.17 38.59 15.37
CA ALA A 168 2.85 38.78 14.78
C ALA A 168 1.98 37.57 15.08
N CYS A 169 0.87 37.75 15.78
CA CYS A 169 -0.07 36.68 16.14
C CYS A 169 -1.45 36.95 15.53
N ILE A 170 -2.14 35.90 15.10
CA ILE A 170 -3.48 36.00 14.51
C ILE A 170 -4.27 34.70 14.68
N TRP A 171 -5.55 34.82 14.95
CA TRP A 171 -6.52 33.74 14.85
C TRP A 171 -7.19 33.78 13.47
N LEU A 172 -7.24 32.63 12.80
CA LEU A 172 -7.86 32.50 11.49
C LEU A 172 -8.68 31.22 11.37
N LYS A 173 -9.80 31.32 10.66
CA LYS A 173 -10.62 30.20 10.21
C LYS A 173 -10.76 30.32 8.70
N VAL A 174 -9.84 29.70 7.98
CA VAL A 174 -9.79 29.76 6.51
C VAL A 174 -10.89 28.88 5.91
N THR A 175 -11.61 29.37 4.90
CA THR A 175 -12.59 28.56 4.15
C THR A 175 -11.87 27.62 3.19
N GLU A 176 -10.87 28.14 2.48
CA GLU A 176 -10.07 27.40 1.50
C GLU A 176 -8.64 27.96 1.46
N ALA A 177 -7.66 27.07 1.53
CA ALA A 177 -6.24 27.39 1.39
C ALA A 177 -5.68 26.79 0.10
N LEU A 178 -5.44 27.64 -0.90
CA LEU A 178 -4.82 27.27 -2.19
C LEU A 178 -3.28 27.24 -2.08
N ASP A 179 -2.59 27.21 -3.22
CA ASP A 179 -1.12 27.19 -3.31
C ASP A 179 -0.47 28.39 -2.61
N LYS A 180 -1.12 29.56 -2.63
CA LYS A 180 -0.74 30.74 -1.85
C LYS A 180 -2.00 31.50 -1.47
N THR A 181 -2.27 31.65 -0.18
CA THR A 181 -3.43 32.40 0.35
C THR A 181 -2.95 33.36 1.42
N ILE A 182 -3.02 34.66 1.15
CA ILE A 182 -2.41 35.69 1.99
C ILE A 182 -3.25 35.96 3.23
N VAL A 183 -2.70 35.75 4.42
CA VAL A 183 -3.37 36.10 5.68
C VAL A 183 -3.18 37.59 5.95
N PHE A 184 -1.93 38.03 5.98
CA PHE A 184 -1.59 39.45 6.00
C PHE A 184 -0.32 39.71 5.19
N SER A 185 -0.19 40.93 4.70
CA SER A 185 1.03 41.39 4.04
C SER A 185 1.34 42.84 4.38
N TYR A 186 2.62 43.13 4.51
CA TYR A 186 3.19 44.45 4.64
C TYR A 186 4.25 44.65 3.58
N GLY A 187 4.27 45.83 2.98
CA GLY A 187 5.36 46.23 2.11
C GLY A 187 5.40 47.73 1.87
N THR A 188 6.53 48.19 1.38
CA THR A 188 6.76 49.59 1.00
C THR A 188 6.58 49.80 -0.49
N LYS A 189 6.89 51.01 -0.96
CA LYS A 189 6.99 51.31 -2.39
C LYS A 189 8.17 50.59 -3.06
N PHE A 190 9.25 50.37 -2.32
CA PHE A 190 10.49 49.78 -2.84
C PHE A 190 10.47 48.25 -2.76
N ASN A 191 9.85 47.69 -1.73
CA ASN A 191 9.74 46.26 -1.55
C ASN A 191 8.30 45.89 -1.15
N PRO A 192 7.53 45.25 -2.05
CA PRO A 192 6.16 44.81 -1.75
C PRO A 192 6.08 43.62 -0.78
N TYR A 193 7.21 42.95 -0.53
CA TYR A 193 7.26 41.68 0.20
C TYR A 193 8.07 41.79 1.50
N GLU A 194 7.95 42.93 2.20
CA GLU A 194 8.70 43.17 3.45
C GLU A 194 8.35 42.17 4.55
N LEU A 195 7.07 41.89 4.73
CA LEU A 195 6.60 40.93 5.71
C LEU A 195 5.29 40.29 5.26
N GLN A 196 5.23 38.97 5.22
CA GLN A 196 4.02 38.24 4.85
C GLN A 196 3.82 37.02 5.74
N LEU A 197 2.56 36.77 6.10
CA LEU A 197 2.10 35.46 6.56
C LEU A 197 1.06 34.95 5.56
N TYR A 198 1.30 33.77 5.00
CA TYR A 198 0.37 33.17 4.05
C TYR A 198 0.26 31.66 4.26
N LEU A 199 -0.83 31.09 3.78
CA LEU A 199 -1.09 29.66 3.77
C LEU A 199 -0.74 29.09 2.40
N SER A 200 -0.26 27.86 2.38
CA SER A 200 0.06 27.10 1.17
C SER A 200 -0.45 25.67 1.38
N ARG A 201 -1.62 25.36 0.84
CA ARG A 201 -2.37 24.12 1.11
C ARG A 201 -2.54 23.87 2.61
N ASP A 202 -1.83 22.88 3.16
CA ASP A 202 -1.85 22.45 4.57
C ASP A 202 -0.80 23.16 5.45
N SER A 203 -0.03 24.07 4.86
CA SER A 203 1.14 24.69 5.48
C SER A 203 0.95 26.19 5.72
N ALA A 204 1.58 26.72 6.77
CA ALA A 204 1.70 28.16 7.02
C ALA A 204 3.12 28.62 6.73
N VAL A 205 3.29 29.80 6.13
CA VAL A 205 4.58 30.34 5.71
C VAL A 205 4.74 31.78 6.16
N LEU A 206 5.80 32.04 6.92
CA LEU A 206 6.28 33.37 7.27
C LEU A 206 7.38 33.77 6.29
N ALA A 207 7.27 34.94 5.67
CA ALA A 207 8.32 35.50 4.82
C ALA A 207 8.69 36.92 5.27
N VAL A 208 9.98 37.23 5.30
CA VAL A 208 10.52 38.52 5.77
C VAL A 208 11.58 39.02 4.79
N GLY A 209 11.50 40.26 4.35
CA GLY A 209 12.49 40.85 3.44
C GLY A 209 12.49 40.25 2.01
N GLY A 210 11.49 39.45 1.64
CA GLY A 210 11.31 38.92 0.29
C GLY A 210 11.08 37.41 0.17
N ALA A 211 10.81 36.94 -1.05
CA ALA A 211 10.37 35.57 -1.33
C ALA A 211 11.41 34.46 -1.04
N GLN A 212 12.69 34.82 -0.93
CA GLN A 212 13.79 33.88 -0.65
C GLN A 212 13.98 33.60 0.84
N HIS A 213 13.44 34.47 1.70
CA HIS A 213 13.61 34.41 3.15
C HIS A 213 12.30 33.99 3.80
N LYS A 214 12.06 32.67 3.84
CA LYS A 214 10.81 32.09 4.30
C LYS A 214 11.00 30.91 5.25
N LEU A 215 10.09 30.79 6.20
CA LEU A 215 9.96 29.65 7.12
C LEU A 215 8.56 29.06 6.95
N ALA A 216 8.48 27.75 6.72
CA ALA A 216 7.22 27.04 6.54
C ALA A 216 7.01 26.01 7.65
N ALA A 217 5.80 25.97 8.20
CA ALA A 217 5.32 24.90 9.07
C ALA A 217 4.27 24.09 8.30
N ARG A 218 4.50 22.77 8.16
CA ARG A 218 3.63 21.86 7.41
C ARG A 218 2.57 21.22 8.30
N ASN A 219 1.45 20.80 7.71
CA ASN A 219 0.36 20.09 8.40
C ASN A 219 -0.26 20.86 9.58
N VAL A 220 -0.28 22.20 9.51
CA VAL A 220 -0.85 23.06 10.56
C VAL A 220 -2.19 23.67 10.15
N VAL A 221 -2.50 23.69 8.86
CA VAL A 221 -3.71 24.32 8.32
C VAL A 221 -4.76 23.26 8.03
N ILE A 222 -5.93 23.40 8.65
CA ILE A 222 -7.12 22.60 8.36
C ILE A 222 -8.26 23.57 8.04
N PRO A 223 -8.73 23.63 6.78
CA PRO A 223 -9.84 24.49 6.39
C PRO A 223 -11.09 24.25 7.25
N GLY A 224 -11.79 25.32 7.60
CA GLY A 224 -12.99 25.27 8.43
C GLY A 224 -12.73 25.06 9.93
N LYS A 225 -11.48 24.92 10.38
CA LYS A 225 -11.12 24.93 11.82
C LYS A 225 -10.39 26.23 12.19
N TRP A 226 -10.58 26.69 13.43
CA TRP A 226 -9.83 27.83 13.96
C TRP A 226 -8.37 27.42 14.18
N LEU A 227 -7.46 28.31 13.80
CA LEU A 227 -6.03 28.15 13.93
C LEU A 227 -5.43 29.46 14.43
N HIS A 228 -4.67 29.38 15.52
CA HIS A 228 -3.82 30.45 15.99
C HIS A 228 -2.42 30.30 15.41
N LEU A 229 -1.93 31.34 14.73
CA LEU A 229 -0.56 31.39 14.22
C LEU A 229 0.18 32.57 14.84
N CYS A 230 1.43 32.33 15.25
CA CYS A 230 2.37 33.41 15.58
C CYS A 230 3.69 33.25 14.83
N GLY A 231 4.13 34.31 14.17
CA GLY A 231 5.47 34.41 13.60
C GLY A 231 6.36 35.33 14.42
N THR A 232 7.57 34.90 14.77
CA THR A 232 8.60 35.74 15.38
C THR A 232 9.78 35.87 14.44
N TRP A 233 10.46 37.01 14.47
CA TRP A 233 11.69 37.22 13.72
C TRP A 233 12.61 38.24 14.41
N SER A 234 13.93 38.04 14.33
CA SER A 234 14.97 38.97 14.78
C SER A 234 16.05 39.16 13.73
N SER A 235 16.41 40.41 13.45
CA SER A 235 17.43 40.80 12.47
C SER A 235 18.83 40.33 12.83
N GLU A 236 19.18 40.23 14.12
CA GLU A 236 20.55 39.98 14.60
C GLU A 236 21.25 38.81 13.89
N ASN A 237 20.54 37.69 13.73
CA ASN A 237 21.01 36.50 13.02
C ASN A 237 19.94 35.94 12.06
N GLY A 238 18.87 36.69 11.80
CA GLY A 238 17.71 36.22 11.03
C GLY A 238 16.99 35.04 11.68
N SER A 239 16.95 34.96 13.02
CA SER A 239 16.18 33.93 13.73
C SER A 239 14.71 34.17 13.52
N ALA A 240 14.03 33.20 12.91
CA ALA A 240 12.59 33.19 12.72
C ALA A 240 11.99 31.94 13.36
N SER A 241 10.82 32.07 13.99
CA SER A 241 10.03 30.95 14.49
C SER A 241 8.58 31.10 14.07
N LEU A 242 7.91 29.98 13.82
CA LEU A 242 6.50 29.91 13.50
C LEU A 242 5.83 28.98 14.50
N TRP A 243 4.76 29.45 15.13
CA TRP A 243 4.02 28.75 16.16
C TRP A 243 2.59 28.51 15.70
N ALA A 244 2.05 27.34 16.00
CA ALA A 244 0.66 26.97 15.73
C ALA A 244 0.02 26.50 17.03
N GLN A 245 -1.15 27.06 17.37
CA GLN A 245 -1.86 26.74 18.63
C GLN A 245 -0.97 26.88 19.88
N GLY A 246 -0.07 27.87 19.88
CA GLY A 246 0.86 28.13 20.99
C GLY A 246 2.07 27.19 21.06
N GLN A 247 2.18 26.21 20.16
CA GLN A 247 3.29 25.27 20.09
C GLN A 247 4.25 25.63 18.96
N LEU A 248 5.55 25.39 19.17
CA LEU A 248 6.57 25.67 18.15
C LEU A 248 6.40 24.71 16.97
N ALA A 249 6.06 25.24 15.80
CA ALA A 249 5.82 24.46 14.60
C ALA A 249 7.02 24.45 13.64
N GLY A 250 7.91 25.44 13.75
CA GLY A 250 9.17 25.49 13.02
C GLY A 250 10.04 26.66 13.44
N SER A 251 11.34 26.56 13.18
CA SER A 251 12.32 27.62 13.40
C SER A 251 13.43 27.57 12.36
N ALA A 252 13.98 28.73 12.01
CA ALA A 252 15.13 28.86 11.11
C ALA A 252 16.01 30.03 11.55
N SER A 253 17.28 29.99 11.13
CA SER A 253 18.21 31.12 11.21
C SER A 253 18.57 31.61 9.80
N GLY A 254 19.14 32.81 9.69
CA GLY A 254 19.51 33.40 8.40
C GLY A 254 18.33 33.88 7.54
N VAL A 255 17.11 33.92 8.08
CA VAL A 255 15.96 34.52 7.41
C VAL A 255 16.12 36.03 7.45
N ALA A 256 16.50 36.65 6.33
CA ALA A 256 16.73 38.10 6.22
C ALA A 256 17.61 38.68 7.36
N GLY A 257 18.75 38.04 7.66
CA GLY A 257 19.68 38.56 8.67
C GLY A 257 20.21 39.96 8.32
N ALA A 258 20.41 40.79 9.35
CA ALA A 258 20.80 42.21 9.25
C ALA A 258 19.83 43.11 8.45
N HIS A 259 18.62 42.62 8.15
CA HIS A 259 17.57 43.42 7.52
C HIS A 259 16.86 44.29 8.56
N THR A 260 16.32 45.43 8.16
CA THR A 260 15.40 46.22 8.98
C THR A 260 14.15 46.43 8.16
N ILE A 261 13.00 46.02 8.68
CA ILE A 261 11.71 46.30 8.03
C ILE A 261 11.52 47.82 8.09
N PRO A 262 11.44 48.52 6.95
CA PRO A 262 11.33 49.97 6.93
C PRO A 262 9.89 50.42 7.14
N ASP A 263 9.71 51.60 7.73
CA ASP A 263 8.41 52.26 7.86
C ASP A 263 7.90 52.87 6.54
N GLY A 264 6.68 53.41 6.54
CA GLY A 264 6.06 54.06 5.39
C GLY A 264 5.46 53.10 4.36
N GLY A 265 5.24 51.85 4.76
CA GLY A 265 4.54 50.84 3.98
C GLY A 265 3.03 50.77 4.24
N ILE A 266 2.40 49.76 3.65
CA ILE A 266 0.98 49.48 3.77
C ILE A 266 0.83 48.08 4.37
N LEU A 267 0.11 47.97 5.49
CA LEU A 267 -0.24 46.70 6.14
C LEU A 267 -1.69 46.33 5.81
N GLN A 268 -1.89 45.13 5.27
CA GLN A 268 -3.20 44.68 4.82
C GLN A 268 -3.48 43.23 5.24
N LEU A 269 -4.76 42.94 5.43
CA LEU A 269 -5.30 41.61 5.68
C LEU A 269 -5.96 41.06 4.42
N GLY A 270 -5.73 39.78 4.15
CA GLY A 270 -6.42 39.00 3.13
C GLY A 270 -5.95 39.21 1.68
N GLN A 271 -4.96 40.07 1.44
CA GLN A 271 -4.41 40.34 0.11
C GLN A 271 -2.90 40.56 0.15
N GLU A 272 -2.26 40.28 -0.98
CA GLU A 272 -0.86 40.62 -1.21
C GLU A 272 -0.70 42.10 -1.57
N LYS A 273 0.19 42.80 -0.87
CA LYS A 273 0.60 44.16 -1.22
C LYS A 273 1.49 44.13 -2.47
N ASN A 274 0.90 44.07 -3.66
CA ASN A 274 1.63 44.05 -4.95
C ASN A 274 1.44 45.35 -5.77
N GLY A 275 0.56 46.27 -5.34
CA GLY A 275 0.33 47.58 -5.97
C GLY A 275 1.09 48.76 -5.35
N CYS A 276 1.02 49.91 -6.02
CA CYS A 276 1.55 51.19 -5.51
C CYS A 276 0.79 51.71 -4.29
N CYS A 277 -0.47 51.31 -4.19
CA CYS A 277 -1.52 52.06 -3.51
C CYS A 277 -2.46 51.07 -2.82
N VAL A 278 -3.11 51.50 -1.74
CA VAL A 278 -4.09 50.68 -1.00
C VAL A 278 -5.20 50.23 -1.96
N GLY A 279 -5.53 48.94 -1.96
CA GLY A 279 -6.59 48.38 -2.81
C GLY A 279 -6.20 48.09 -4.27
N GLY A 280 -4.93 48.24 -4.67
CA GLY A 280 -4.48 48.07 -6.05
C GLY A 280 -3.64 46.81 -6.29
N GLY A 281 -3.77 46.22 -7.48
CA GLY A 281 -2.90 45.13 -7.96
C GLY A 281 -3.30 43.71 -7.56
N PHE A 282 -4.35 43.55 -6.74
CA PHE A 282 -4.69 42.26 -6.12
C PHE A 282 -5.01 41.15 -7.11
N ASP A 283 -4.59 39.94 -6.73
CA ASP A 283 -4.88 38.70 -7.43
C ASP A 283 -5.86 37.85 -6.61
N GLU A 284 -6.94 37.42 -7.26
CA GLU A 284 -7.98 36.59 -6.66
C GLU A 284 -7.43 35.22 -6.24
N ALA A 285 -6.47 34.71 -7.00
CA ALA A 285 -5.80 33.45 -6.70
C ALA A 285 -4.98 33.52 -5.40
N LEU A 286 -4.70 34.71 -4.87
CA LEU A 286 -3.98 34.93 -3.61
C LEU A 286 -4.88 35.34 -2.42
N ALA A 287 -6.13 35.74 -2.71
CA ALA A 287 -7.03 36.35 -1.75
C ALA A 287 -7.46 35.40 -0.62
N PHE A 288 -7.56 35.90 0.61
CA PHE A 288 -8.13 35.14 1.72
C PHE A 288 -9.65 35.05 1.64
N SER A 289 -10.19 33.92 2.10
CA SER A 289 -11.61 33.76 2.42
C SER A 289 -11.74 32.99 3.74
N GLY A 290 -12.66 33.42 4.59
CA GLY A 290 -12.80 32.91 5.95
C GLY A 290 -12.96 34.01 7.00
N LYS A 291 -12.58 33.72 8.24
CA LYS A 291 -12.64 34.67 9.36
C LYS A 291 -11.25 34.91 9.95
N LEU A 292 -10.99 36.14 10.39
CA LEU A 292 -9.76 36.56 11.07
C LEU A 292 -10.10 37.34 12.34
N THR A 293 -9.38 37.11 13.43
CA THR A 293 -9.49 37.90 14.66
C THR A 293 -8.18 37.91 15.43
N GLY A 294 -8.07 38.75 16.46
CA GLY A 294 -6.91 38.77 17.36
C GLY A 294 -5.58 39.09 16.66
N PHE A 295 -5.60 39.86 15.56
CA PHE A 295 -4.35 40.27 14.90
C PHE A 295 -3.60 41.26 15.78
N ASN A 296 -2.45 40.83 16.29
CA ASN A 296 -1.57 41.63 17.12
C ASN A 296 -0.14 41.61 16.57
N LEU A 297 0.55 42.75 16.66
CA LEU A 297 1.94 42.93 16.22
C LEU A 297 2.73 43.66 17.31
N TRP A 298 3.87 43.08 17.67
CA TRP A 298 4.87 43.65 18.57
C TRP A 298 6.16 43.94 17.83
N ASP A 299 6.89 44.97 18.27
CA ASP A 299 8.24 45.33 17.79
C ASP A 299 9.39 44.54 18.47
N ARG A 300 9.02 43.49 19.18
CA ARG A 300 9.94 42.58 19.89
C ARG A 300 9.57 41.12 19.67
N VAL A 301 10.54 40.25 19.94
CA VAL A 301 10.29 38.80 20.05
C VAL A 301 9.62 38.52 21.39
N LEU A 302 8.43 37.91 21.37
CA LEU A 302 7.76 37.39 22.55
C LEU A 302 8.43 36.08 23.00
N SER A 303 8.45 35.86 24.31
CA SER A 303 8.89 34.58 24.89
C SER A 303 7.91 33.44 24.54
N PRO A 304 8.34 32.17 24.58
CA PRO A 304 7.45 31.03 24.36
C PRO A 304 6.20 31.01 25.25
N ALA A 305 6.33 31.46 26.50
CA ALA A 305 5.20 31.56 27.43
C ALA A 305 4.21 32.64 27.00
N GLU A 306 4.69 33.80 26.56
CA GLU A 306 3.84 34.87 26.02
C GLU A 306 3.12 34.43 24.74
N VAL A 307 3.81 33.73 23.83
CA VAL A 307 3.20 33.18 22.60
C VAL A 307 2.13 32.14 22.92
N THR A 308 2.39 31.27 23.91
CA THR A 308 1.41 30.28 24.37
C THR A 308 0.19 30.98 24.99
N ALA A 309 0.39 32.04 25.78
CA ALA A 309 -0.71 32.80 26.35
C ALA A 309 -1.59 33.43 25.25
N GLN A 310 -1.01 33.88 24.13
CA GLN A 310 -1.78 34.38 22.97
C GLN A 310 -2.71 33.34 22.33
N SER A 311 -2.39 32.04 22.44
CA SER A 311 -3.24 30.98 21.90
C SER A 311 -4.33 30.51 22.86
N THR A 312 -4.45 31.13 24.03
CA THR A 312 -5.48 30.78 25.02
C THR A 312 -6.61 31.81 25.02
N GLY A 313 -7.78 31.43 25.54
CA GLY A 313 -8.99 32.25 25.51
C GLY A 313 -8.92 33.57 26.29
N ASP A 314 -7.83 33.80 27.05
CA ASP A 314 -7.55 35.05 27.78
C ASP A 314 -6.68 36.05 26.97
N SER A 315 -6.37 35.71 25.71
CA SER A 315 -5.49 36.49 24.83
C SER A 315 -5.97 37.91 24.53
N CYS A 316 -7.25 38.21 24.72
CA CYS A 316 -7.83 39.51 24.38
C CYS A 316 -7.50 40.63 25.38
N GLY A 317 -6.90 40.30 26.53
CA GLY A 317 -6.29 41.28 27.44
C GLY A 317 -4.88 41.73 27.02
N THR A 318 -4.19 40.97 26.17
CA THR A 318 -2.80 41.27 25.79
C THR A 318 -2.76 41.81 24.36
N ARG A 319 -2.33 43.07 24.21
CA ARG A 319 -2.34 43.76 22.91
C ARG A 319 -0.92 44.04 22.42
N GLY A 320 -0.75 43.98 21.10
CA GLY A 320 0.47 44.46 20.45
C GLY A 320 0.65 45.97 20.60
N ASN A 321 1.90 46.42 20.70
CA ASN A 321 2.24 47.85 20.76
C ASN A 321 2.35 48.50 19.37
N VAL A 322 2.44 47.69 18.30
CA VAL A 322 2.41 48.17 16.91
C VAL A 322 1.00 48.03 16.32
N VAL A 323 0.39 46.84 16.51
CA VAL A 323 -1.01 46.57 16.20
C VAL A 323 -1.62 45.84 17.38
N GLY A 324 -2.69 46.39 17.95
CA GLY A 324 -3.49 45.80 19.01
C GLY A 324 -4.91 45.54 18.53
N TRP A 325 -5.35 44.28 18.55
CA TRP A 325 -6.72 43.95 18.16
C TRP A 325 -7.74 44.67 19.08
N GLY A 326 -8.77 45.26 18.48
CA GLY A 326 -9.80 46.03 19.18
C GLY A 326 -9.43 47.47 19.55
N VAL A 327 -8.19 47.92 19.27
CA VAL A 327 -7.77 49.32 19.46
C VAL A 327 -7.11 49.94 18.24
N THR A 328 -6.37 49.16 17.48
CA THR A 328 -5.80 49.60 16.20
C THR A 328 -6.88 49.57 15.13
N GLU A 329 -7.00 50.65 14.38
CA GLU A 329 -7.99 50.76 13.32
C GLU A 329 -7.72 49.74 12.21
N VAL A 330 -8.73 48.92 11.92
CA VAL A 330 -8.75 48.04 10.75
C VAL A 330 -9.96 48.41 9.91
N LEU A 331 -9.75 48.93 8.71
CA LEU A 331 -10.81 49.32 7.80
C LEU A 331 -11.11 48.17 6.83
N PRO A 332 -12.28 47.53 6.91
CA PRO A 332 -12.66 46.50 5.95
C PRO A 332 -13.21 47.11 4.65
N TYR A 333 -12.89 46.49 3.52
CA TYR A 333 -13.28 46.96 2.18
C TYR A 333 -13.92 45.86 1.34
N GLY A 334 -14.72 46.29 0.34
CA GLY A 334 -15.23 45.46 -0.75
C GLY A 334 -16.12 44.29 -0.37
N GLY A 335 -16.66 44.27 0.85
CA GLY A 335 -17.49 43.19 1.39
C GLY A 335 -16.89 42.47 2.60
N ALA A 336 -15.65 42.81 2.99
CA ALA A 336 -15.18 42.46 4.32
C ALA A 336 -16.05 43.16 5.37
N GLN A 337 -16.36 42.49 6.47
CA GLN A 337 -17.19 43.07 7.52
C GLN A 337 -16.85 42.49 8.89
N TYR A 338 -17.01 43.31 9.92
CA TYR A 338 -16.97 42.84 11.29
C TYR A 338 -18.19 41.96 11.58
N VAL A 339 -17.96 40.85 12.26
CA VAL A 339 -18.98 39.89 12.71
C VAL A 339 -18.70 39.54 14.17
N SER A 340 -19.76 39.44 14.97
CA SER A 340 -19.73 38.90 16.32
C SER A 340 -19.99 37.40 16.30
#